data_AF-A0A4P6H2C2-F1
#
_entry.id   AF-A0A4P6H2C2-F1
#
_cell.length_a   1.000
_cell.length_b   1.000
_cell.length_c   1.000
_cell.angle_alpha   90.00
_cell.angle_beta   90.00
_cell.angle_gamma   90.00
#
_symmetry.space_group_name_H-M   'P 1'
#
loop_
_entity.id
_entity.type
_entity.pdbx_description
1 polymer ?
#
loop_
_entity_poly.entity_id
_entity_poly.type
_entity_poly.pdbx_seq_one_letter_code
_entity_poly.pdbx_strand_id
1 'polypeptide(L)'
;MTIGSGVTVNGGNGGQGGAANTSWSYGVNATDNGAGGSGGNGVTAAGAIKTSIVNDGTIQGGKGALGGKFVMSDPSVRGAEGQGGFGIAGSNLDITNNASGTISGGMNAGNNSRRQAIYLTGGTNSIHNEGLIVGTIELAGGTTTLSGTYSNVLKINGGATLSLGADSATGFTSFNNAGGTINVGEENMLSAGTIFNSAGGRSTWLPARCSGAQAIP
;
A
#
# COMPACT_ATOMS: atom_id res chain seq x y z
N MET A 1 3.03 12.42 15.40
CA MET A 1 1.71 12.88 14.95
C MET A 1 0.67 11.94 15.53
N THR A 2 -0.41 12.48 16.09
CA THR A 2 -1.53 11.69 16.62
C THR A 2 -2.80 12.08 15.90
N ILE A 3 -3.56 11.11 15.42
CA ILE A 3 -4.84 11.30 14.74
C ILE A 3 -5.92 10.72 15.64
N GLY A 4 -6.67 11.60 16.29
CA GLY A 4 -7.69 11.19 17.26
C GLY A 4 -8.90 10.51 16.60
N SER A 5 -9.68 9.82 17.42
CA SER A 5 -10.95 9.23 16.99
C SER A 5 -11.87 10.29 16.37
N GLY A 6 -12.57 9.93 15.30
CA GLY A 6 -13.43 10.84 14.52
C GLY A 6 -12.67 11.82 13.61
N VAL A 7 -11.34 11.86 13.64
CA VAL A 7 -10.52 12.65 12.72
C VAL A 7 -10.21 11.85 11.47
N THR A 8 -10.32 12.49 10.31
CA THR A 8 -9.98 11.91 9.01
C THR A 8 -8.88 12.72 8.34
N VAL A 9 -7.79 12.05 7.96
CA VAL A 9 -6.73 12.57 7.11
C VAL A 9 -6.87 11.96 5.73
N ASN A 10 -7.20 12.81 4.75
CA ASN A 10 -7.39 12.40 3.36
C ASN A 10 -6.30 12.99 2.47
N GLY A 11 -5.68 12.12 1.66
CA GLY A 11 -4.90 12.56 0.51
C GLY A 11 -5.79 13.25 -0.51
N GLY A 12 -5.27 14.28 -1.18
CA GLY A 12 -5.99 15.00 -2.23
C GLY A 12 -6.37 14.08 -3.39
N ASN A 13 -7.55 14.27 -3.99
CA ASN A 13 -7.93 13.51 -5.18
C ASN A 13 -7.14 13.99 -6.40
N GLY A 14 -6.90 13.09 -7.34
CA GLY A 14 -6.33 13.42 -8.63
C GLY A 14 -7.24 14.38 -9.42
N GLY A 15 -6.63 15.20 -10.28
CA GLY A 15 -7.36 16.03 -11.25
C GLY A 15 -7.86 15.22 -12.44
N GLN A 16 -9.07 15.49 -12.91
CA GLN A 16 -9.61 14.82 -14.10
C GLN A 16 -8.80 15.20 -15.35
N GLY A 17 -8.57 14.21 -16.21
CA GLY A 17 -7.90 14.45 -17.49
C GLY A 17 -8.75 15.33 -18.40
N GLY A 18 -8.13 16.30 -19.05
CA GLY A 18 -8.80 17.16 -20.03
C GLY A 18 -9.22 16.37 -21.27
N ALA A 19 -10.37 16.71 -21.84
CA ALA A 19 -10.76 16.25 -23.16
C ALA A 19 -10.31 17.30 -24.20
N ALA A 20 -9.44 16.93 -25.13
CA ALA A 20 -9.12 17.79 -26.26
C ALA A 20 -10.11 17.54 -27.40
N ASN A 21 -10.51 18.64 -28.06
CA ASN A 21 -11.23 18.63 -29.31
C ASN A 21 -10.31 19.24 -30.37
N THR A 22 -9.46 18.44 -30.99
CA THR A 22 -8.74 18.86 -32.19
C THR A 22 -9.67 18.64 -33.38
N SER A 23 -10.25 19.72 -33.88
CA SER A 23 -11.09 19.70 -35.06
C SER A 23 -10.24 19.34 -36.30
N TRP A 24 -10.64 18.27 -36.99
CA TRP A 24 -10.20 17.83 -38.33
C TRP A 24 -8.78 17.23 -38.42
N SER A 25 -8.62 15.95 -38.73
CA SER A 25 -9.01 15.35 -40.02
C SER A 25 -9.29 13.85 -39.87
N TYR A 26 -10.35 13.38 -40.53
CA TYR A 26 -10.68 11.96 -40.72
C TYR A 26 -9.42 11.14 -41.04
N GLY A 27 -8.94 10.33 -40.10
CA GLY A 27 -7.91 9.32 -40.40
C GLY A 27 -6.79 9.14 -39.38
N VAL A 28 -6.68 9.96 -38.33
CA VAL A 28 -5.66 9.77 -37.29
C VAL A 28 -6.34 9.60 -35.93
N ASN A 29 -6.24 8.40 -35.36
CA ASN A 29 -6.57 8.11 -33.95
C ASN A 29 -5.56 8.84 -33.04
N ALA A 30 -5.55 10.16 -33.03
CA ALA A 30 -4.76 10.93 -32.08
C ALA A 30 -5.48 10.85 -30.73
N THR A 31 -4.91 10.09 -29.79
CA THR A 31 -5.39 10.02 -28.42
C THR A 31 -5.02 11.30 -27.68
N ASP A 32 -5.67 12.42 -28.01
CA ASP A 32 -5.49 13.71 -27.35
C ASP A 32 -6.24 13.78 -25.99
N ASN A 33 -6.51 12.61 -25.39
CA ASN A 33 -7.17 12.51 -24.10
C ASN A 33 -6.14 12.68 -22.97
N GLY A 34 -6.28 13.74 -22.17
CA GLY A 34 -5.42 13.98 -21.02
C GLY A 34 -5.49 12.83 -20.01
N ALA A 35 -4.35 12.48 -19.40
CA ALA A 35 -4.33 11.50 -18.32
C ALA A 35 -5.01 12.05 -17.06
N GLY A 36 -5.63 11.15 -16.30
CA GLY A 36 -6.13 11.47 -14.96
C GLY A 36 -4.98 11.54 -13.96
N GLY A 37 -5.04 12.52 -13.06
CA GLY A 37 -4.06 12.70 -12.00
C GLY A 37 -4.11 11.59 -10.94
N SER A 38 -2.98 11.32 -10.31
CA SER A 38 -2.91 10.42 -9.15
C SER A 38 -3.48 11.09 -7.90
N GLY A 39 -4.04 10.27 -7.00
CA GLY A 39 -4.37 10.70 -5.65
C GLY A 39 -3.10 10.93 -4.81
N GLY A 40 -3.14 11.94 -3.95
CA GLY A 40 -2.11 12.19 -2.94
C GLY A 40 -2.17 11.19 -1.80
N ASN A 41 -1.07 11.03 -1.06
CA ASN A 41 -1.05 10.16 0.11
C ASN A 41 -1.82 10.77 1.29
N GLY A 42 -2.34 9.93 2.19
CA GLY A 42 -2.91 10.42 3.46
C GLY A 42 -1.82 11.06 4.33
N VAL A 43 -0.75 10.32 4.59
CA VAL A 43 0.45 10.81 5.28
C VAL A 43 1.69 10.47 4.45
N THR A 44 2.61 11.43 4.33
CA THR A 44 3.95 11.20 3.79
C THR A 44 4.99 11.67 4.79
N ALA A 45 5.92 10.80 5.16
CA ALA A 45 6.99 11.13 6.09
C ALA A 45 8.27 10.40 5.67
N ALA A 46 9.25 11.16 5.20
CA ALA A 46 10.54 10.65 4.78
C ALA A 46 11.62 11.61 5.28
N GLY A 47 12.29 11.21 6.35
CA GLY A 47 13.31 12.04 7.01
C GLY A 47 14.35 11.18 7.71
N ALA A 48 15.48 11.79 8.07
CA ALA A 48 16.53 11.10 8.82
C ALA A 48 16.10 10.76 10.26
N ILE A 49 15.13 11.51 10.81
CA ILE A 49 14.60 11.31 12.15
C ILE A 49 13.34 10.46 12.06
N LYS A 50 13.26 9.48 12.96
CA LYS A 50 12.12 8.57 13.04
C LYS A 50 10.84 9.34 13.38
N THR A 51 9.81 9.18 12.57
CA THR A 51 8.52 9.85 12.75
C THR A 51 7.48 8.89 13.32
N SER A 52 6.93 9.21 14.48
CA SER A 52 5.84 8.44 15.10
C SER A 52 4.47 8.91 14.60
N ILE A 53 3.62 7.96 14.22
CA ILE A 53 2.23 8.14 13.79
C ILE A 53 1.37 7.24 14.67
N VAL A 54 0.53 7.83 15.52
CA VAL A 54 -0.47 7.12 16.31
C VAL A 54 -1.84 7.42 15.73
N ASN A 55 -2.57 6.39 15.31
CA ASN A 55 -3.86 6.51 14.63
C ASN A 55 -4.99 5.86 15.42
N ASP A 56 -5.91 6.69 15.89
CA ASP A 56 -7.21 6.33 16.46
C ASP A 56 -8.38 6.69 15.53
N GLY A 57 -8.10 7.42 14.43
CA GLY A 57 -9.06 7.91 13.45
C GLY A 57 -8.89 7.24 12.07
N THR A 58 -9.06 7.99 10.99
CA THR A 58 -8.93 7.47 9.62
C THR A 58 -7.80 8.15 8.86
N ILE A 59 -6.91 7.36 8.27
CA ILE A 59 -5.92 7.80 7.28
C ILE A 59 -6.28 7.16 5.95
N GLN A 60 -6.47 7.97 4.92
CA GLN A 60 -6.82 7.49 3.60
C GLN A 60 -6.05 8.20 2.50
N GLY A 61 -5.50 7.43 1.57
CA GLY A 61 -4.97 7.96 0.32
C GLY A 61 -6.08 8.52 -0.58
N GLY A 62 -5.78 9.59 -1.31
CA GLY A 62 -6.71 10.23 -2.24
C GLY A 62 -7.07 9.32 -3.40
N LYS A 63 -8.25 9.55 -4.00
CA LYS A 63 -8.69 8.81 -5.17
C LYS A 63 -7.93 9.26 -6.42
N GLY A 64 -7.54 8.31 -7.27
CA GLY A 64 -7.08 8.61 -8.62
C GLY A 64 -8.22 9.14 -9.50
N ALA A 65 -7.90 9.96 -10.51
CA ALA A 65 -8.90 10.51 -11.41
C ALA A 65 -8.96 9.78 -12.76
N LEU A 66 -10.11 9.88 -13.43
CA LEU A 66 -10.26 9.28 -14.75
C LEU A 66 -9.48 10.13 -15.77
N GLY A 67 -8.95 9.48 -16.80
CA GLY A 67 -8.49 10.20 -17.98
C GLY A 67 -9.64 10.88 -18.71
N GLY A 68 -9.31 11.89 -19.52
CA GLY A 68 -10.23 12.57 -20.40
C GLY A 68 -10.86 11.60 -21.41
N LYS A 69 -12.06 11.90 -21.87
CA LYS A 69 -12.80 11.07 -22.83
C LYS A 69 -13.32 11.92 -23.98
N PHE A 70 -13.15 11.42 -25.21
CA PHE A 70 -13.79 11.97 -26.40
C PHE A 70 -15.20 11.40 -26.59
N VAL A 71 -16.16 12.23 -26.98
CA VAL A 71 -17.59 11.89 -26.98
C VAL A 71 -18.09 11.34 -28.32
N MET A 72 -17.34 11.48 -29.43
CA MET A 72 -17.92 11.30 -30.78
C MET A 72 -17.53 10.05 -31.59
N SER A 73 -16.79 9.06 -31.10
CA SER A 73 -16.68 7.79 -31.87
C SER A 73 -16.42 6.49 -31.12
N ASP A 74 -16.01 6.49 -29.86
CA ASP A 74 -15.94 5.24 -29.11
C ASP A 74 -15.97 5.51 -27.60
N PRO A 75 -16.98 5.01 -26.85
CA PRO A 75 -17.04 5.20 -25.42
C PRO A 75 -15.90 4.52 -24.62
N SER A 76 -15.12 3.63 -25.25
CA SER A 76 -13.99 2.91 -24.67
C SER A 76 -12.65 3.67 -24.73
N VAL A 77 -12.53 4.70 -25.56
CA VAL A 77 -11.27 5.44 -25.72
C VAL A 77 -11.17 6.56 -24.69
N ARG A 78 -10.43 6.30 -23.61
CA ARG A 78 -10.12 7.23 -22.52
C ARG A 78 -8.61 7.41 -22.37
N GLY A 79 -8.17 8.58 -21.92
CA GLY A 79 -6.80 8.78 -21.44
C GLY A 79 -6.46 7.85 -20.26
N ALA A 80 -5.17 7.68 -19.98
CA ALA A 80 -4.73 6.85 -18.87
C ALA A 80 -5.37 7.28 -17.54
N GLU A 81 -5.74 6.30 -16.71
CA GLU A 81 -6.37 6.53 -15.42
C GLU A 81 -5.33 6.74 -14.32
N GLY A 82 -5.62 7.66 -13.41
CA GLY A 82 -4.78 7.96 -12.27
C GLY A 82 -4.83 6.86 -11.21
N GLN A 83 -3.69 6.65 -10.55
CA GLN A 83 -3.59 5.72 -9.41
C GLN A 83 -4.11 6.39 -8.14
N GLY A 84 -4.65 5.60 -7.21
CA GLY A 84 -4.93 6.08 -5.86
C GLY A 84 -3.64 6.42 -5.11
N GLY A 85 -3.73 7.31 -4.13
CA GLY A 85 -2.61 7.61 -3.24
C GLY A 85 -2.45 6.55 -2.15
N PHE A 86 -1.28 6.48 -1.52
CA PHE A 86 -1.04 5.59 -0.39
C PHE A 86 -1.77 6.10 0.86
N GLY A 87 -2.13 5.21 1.79
CA GLY A 87 -2.60 5.65 3.11
C GLY A 87 -1.45 6.37 3.83
N ILE A 88 -0.37 5.64 4.08
CA ILE A 88 0.90 6.15 4.61
C ILE A 88 2.03 5.76 3.65
N ALA A 89 2.90 6.70 3.30
CA ALA A 89 4.10 6.43 2.51
C ALA A 89 5.35 7.05 3.13
N GLY A 90 6.48 6.34 3.12
CA GLY A 90 7.73 6.93 3.59
C GLY A 90 8.77 5.96 4.12
N SER A 91 9.63 6.46 5.01
CA SER A 91 10.73 5.73 5.64
C SER A 91 11.02 6.28 7.03
N ASN A 92 11.63 5.45 7.89
CA ASN A 92 11.88 5.74 9.30
C ASN A 92 10.59 6.08 10.07
N LEU A 93 9.60 5.19 10.00
CA LEU A 93 8.27 5.40 10.60
C LEU A 93 8.01 4.46 11.76
N ASP A 94 7.42 4.99 12.83
CA ASP A 94 6.77 4.20 13.88
C ASP A 94 5.27 4.39 13.77
N ILE A 95 4.57 3.37 13.28
CA ILE A 95 3.13 3.42 13.02
C ILE A 95 2.43 2.58 14.09
N THR A 96 1.57 3.21 14.87
CA THR A 96 0.67 2.55 15.81
C THR A 96 -0.76 2.80 15.33
N ASN A 97 -1.43 1.77 14.82
CA ASN A 97 -2.84 1.83 14.45
C ASN A 97 -3.68 1.15 15.52
N ASN A 98 -4.25 1.96 16.41
CA ASN A 98 -5.04 1.48 17.54
C ASN A 98 -6.35 0.85 17.05
N ALA A 99 -7.05 0.14 17.94
CA ALA A 99 -8.25 -0.64 17.60
C ALA A 99 -9.35 0.14 16.85
N SER A 100 -9.51 1.45 17.11
CA SER A 100 -10.48 2.30 16.39
C SER A 100 -9.94 2.89 15.08
N GLY A 101 -8.64 2.77 14.85
CA GLY A 101 -7.94 3.34 13.71
C GLY A 101 -8.19 2.60 12.41
N THR A 102 -8.38 3.35 11.33
CA THR A 102 -8.42 2.83 9.96
C THR A 102 -7.32 3.44 9.11
N ILE A 103 -6.52 2.60 8.42
CA ILE A 103 -5.55 3.05 7.42
C ILE A 103 -5.89 2.41 6.07
N SER A 104 -6.08 3.21 5.04
CA SER A 104 -6.44 2.71 3.71
C SER A 104 -5.72 3.40 2.58
N GLY A 105 -5.42 2.65 1.52
CA GLY A 105 -5.01 3.25 0.25
C GLY A 105 -6.20 3.85 -0.48
N GLY A 106 -5.92 4.86 -1.31
CA GLY A 106 -6.90 5.45 -2.20
C GLY A 106 -7.33 4.51 -3.31
N MET A 107 -8.55 4.67 -3.79
CA MET A 107 -9.05 3.90 -4.94
C MET A 107 -8.37 4.36 -6.21
N ASN A 108 -7.94 3.42 -7.05
CA ASN A 108 -7.53 3.73 -8.42
C ASN A 108 -8.74 4.20 -9.22
N ALA A 109 -8.51 5.03 -10.23
CA ALA A 109 -9.56 5.35 -11.18
C ALA A 109 -9.95 4.11 -12.00
N GLY A 110 -11.23 4.05 -12.39
CA GLY A 110 -11.81 3.06 -13.32
C GLY A 110 -11.86 1.61 -12.84
N ASN A 111 -11.35 1.30 -11.65
CA ASN A 111 -11.48 -0.03 -11.06
C ASN A 111 -11.70 0.05 -9.53
N ASN A 112 -12.12 -1.08 -8.96
CA ASN A 112 -12.33 -1.21 -7.52
C ASN A 112 -11.05 -1.60 -6.75
N SER A 113 -9.87 -1.44 -7.35
CA SER A 113 -8.60 -1.72 -6.69
C SER A 113 -8.10 -0.48 -5.93
N ARG A 114 -7.46 -0.73 -4.80
CA ARG A 114 -6.84 0.30 -3.97
C ARG A 114 -5.34 0.31 -4.17
N ARG A 115 -4.76 1.48 -3.96
CA ARG A 115 -3.34 1.59 -3.64
C ARG A 115 -3.06 0.93 -2.29
N GLN A 116 -1.77 0.75 -1.99
CA GLN A 116 -1.28 0.22 -0.73
C GLN A 116 -1.73 1.12 0.42
N ALA A 117 -2.15 0.49 1.52
CA ALA A 117 -2.47 1.21 2.75
C ALA A 117 -1.21 1.78 3.38
N ILE A 118 -0.11 1.02 3.35
CA ILE A 118 1.19 1.44 3.86
C ILE A 118 2.26 1.06 2.85
N TYR A 119 3.11 2.01 2.47
CA TYR A 119 4.23 1.81 1.55
C TYR A 119 5.54 2.33 2.15
N LEU A 120 6.43 1.41 2.52
CA LEU A 120 7.70 1.73 3.19
C LEU A 120 8.87 1.60 2.22
N THR A 121 9.57 2.69 1.93
CA THR A 121 10.59 2.75 0.89
C THR A 121 12.00 2.42 1.39
N GLY A 122 12.23 2.41 2.71
CA GLY A 122 13.55 2.22 3.30
C GLY A 122 13.59 2.52 4.79
N GLY A 123 14.81 2.59 5.34
CA GLY A 123 15.05 2.99 6.73
C GLY A 123 14.73 1.89 7.76
N THR A 124 14.52 2.31 9.01
CA THR A 124 14.09 1.43 10.11
C THR A 124 12.69 1.80 10.56
N ASN A 125 11.73 0.90 10.33
CA ASN A 125 10.31 1.15 10.55
C ASN A 125 9.75 0.18 11.60
N SER A 126 8.64 0.56 12.23
CA SER A 126 7.77 -0.35 12.96
C SER A 126 6.31 -0.11 12.64
N ILE A 127 5.51 -1.19 12.64
CA ILE A 127 4.05 -1.13 12.52
C ILE A 127 3.47 -2.03 13.61
N HIS A 128 2.69 -1.42 14.49
CA HIS A 128 1.82 -2.10 15.43
C HIS A 128 0.37 -1.89 14.98
N ASN A 129 -0.39 -2.97 14.79
CA ASN A 129 -1.77 -2.89 14.34
C ASN A 129 -2.75 -3.64 15.27
N GLU A 130 -3.75 -2.92 15.73
CA GLU A 130 -4.94 -3.45 16.40
C GLU A 130 -6.23 -3.07 15.64
N GLY A 131 -6.14 -2.04 14.80
CA GLY A 131 -7.27 -1.53 14.02
C GLY A 131 -7.42 -2.16 12.64
N LEU A 132 -8.15 -1.45 11.78
CA LEU A 132 -8.42 -1.87 10.41
C LEU A 132 -7.37 -1.29 9.46
N ILE A 133 -6.73 -2.16 8.68
CA ILE A 133 -6.00 -1.77 7.48
C ILE A 133 -6.87 -2.15 6.27
N VAL A 134 -6.88 -1.35 5.21
CA VAL A 134 -7.62 -1.67 3.98
C VAL A 134 -6.73 -1.47 2.78
N GLY A 135 -6.22 -2.58 2.26
CA GLY A 135 -5.26 -2.61 1.16
C GLY A 135 -3.92 -3.21 1.60
N THR A 136 -3.02 -3.38 0.63
CA THR A 136 -1.73 -4.04 0.86
C THR A 136 -0.81 -3.21 1.74
N ILE A 137 -0.03 -3.87 2.59
CA ILE A 137 1.17 -3.32 3.23
C ILE A 137 2.36 -3.74 2.37
N GLU A 138 3.12 -2.80 1.86
CA GLU A 138 4.27 -3.09 1.00
C GLU A 138 5.56 -2.54 1.60
N LEU A 139 6.48 -3.47 1.90
CA LEU A 139 7.83 -3.21 2.35
C LEU A 139 8.73 -3.22 1.11
N ALA A 140 9.06 -2.04 0.59
CA ALA A 140 9.88 -1.90 -0.61
C ALA A 140 11.39 -1.80 -0.32
N GLY A 141 11.78 -1.49 0.91
CA GLY A 141 13.18 -1.52 1.32
C GLY A 141 13.34 -1.31 2.83
N GLY A 142 14.58 -1.44 3.31
CA GLY A 142 14.94 -1.20 4.70
C GLY A 142 14.48 -2.31 5.64
N THR A 143 14.52 -2.06 6.94
CA THR A 143 14.06 -3.02 7.97
C THR A 143 12.75 -2.55 8.56
N THR A 144 11.77 -3.44 8.66
CA THR A 144 10.48 -3.17 9.29
C THR A 144 10.18 -4.22 10.34
N THR A 145 9.78 -3.77 11.53
CA THR A 145 9.27 -4.64 12.59
C THR A 145 7.75 -4.60 12.62
N LEU A 146 7.09 -5.76 12.58
CA LEU A 146 5.62 -5.85 12.68
C LEU A 146 5.20 -6.48 14.01
N SER A 147 4.09 -6.00 14.56
CA SER A 147 3.37 -6.60 15.68
C SER A 147 1.86 -6.37 15.58
N GLY A 148 1.08 -7.24 16.24
CA GLY A 148 -0.39 -7.12 16.33
C GLY A 148 -1.17 -8.01 15.36
N THR A 149 -2.44 -7.67 15.14
CA THR A 149 -3.37 -8.44 14.30
C THR A 149 -3.66 -7.72 13.01
N TYR A 150 -3.63 -8.43 11.88
CA TYR A 150 -3.84 -7.91 10.54
C TYR A 150 -4.99 -8.65 9.86
N SER A 151 -5.42 -8.15 8.71
CA SER A 151 -6.48 -8.74 7.88
C SER A 151 -6.28 -8.46 6.39
N ASN A 152 -5.04 -8.15 6.00
CA ASN A 152 -4.68 -7.70 4.64
C ASN A 152 -3.54 -8.50 4.05
N VAL A 153 -3.17 -8.11 2.84
CA VAL A 153 -2.01 -8.63 2.12
C VAL A 153 -0.75 -7.92 2.59
N LEU A 154 0.28 -8.70 2.92
CA LEU A 154 1.64 -8.21 3.15
C LEU A 154 2.52 -8.57 1.95
N LYS A 155 3.23 -7.58 1.42
CA LYS A 155 4.21 -7.74 0.34
C LYS A 155 5.59 -7.26 0.80
N ILE A 156 6.60 -8.07 0.59
CA ILE A 156 8.00 -7.76 0.89
C ILE A 156 8.80 -7.86 -0.40
N ASN A 157 9.45 -6.78 -0.81
CA ASN A 157 10.27 -6.76 -2.02
C ASN A 157 11.74 -7.02 -1.70
N GLY A 158 12.52 -7.35 -2.73
CA GLY A 158 13.98 -7.42 -2.65
C GLY A 158 14.60 -6.15 -2.06
N GLY A 159 15.49 -6.34 -1.08
CA GLY A 159 16.12 -5.23 -0.32
C GLY A 159 15.33 -4.79 0.92
N ALA A 160 14.17 -5.37 1.19
CA ALA A 160 13.45 -5.21 2.45
C ALA A 160 13.66 -6.40 3.39
N THR A 161 13.75 -6.10 4.68
CA THR A 161 13.84 -7.07 5.77
C THR A 161 12.65 -6.90 6.70
N LEU A 162 11.89 -7.96 6.91
CA LEU A 162 10.87 -8.05 7.94
C LEU A 162 11.44 -8.72 9.20
N SER A 163 11.25 -8.10 10.35
CA SER A 163 11.36 -8.73 11.66
C SER A 163 10.02 -8.69 12.40
N LEU A 164 9.84 -9.59 13.36
CA LEU A 164 8.66 -9.57 14.24
C LEU A 164 9.04 -8.97 15.60
N GLY A 165 8.16 -8.13 16.14
CA GLY A 165 8.30 -7.59 17.48
C GLY A 165 8.07 -8.63 18.58
N ALA A 166 8.08 -8.21 19.84
CA ALA A 166 7.79 -9.09 20.98
C ALA A 166 6.36 -9.69 20.92
N ASP A 167 5.43 -8.96 20.31
CA ASP A 167 4.10 -9.48 19.98
C ASP A 167 4.11 -10.01 18.53
N SER A 168 3.58 -11.22 18.34
CA SER A 168 3.43 -11.86 17.04
C SER A 168 2.68 -10.99 16.02
N ALA A 169 2.92 -11.19 14.72
CA ALA A 169 2.18 -10.53 13.64
C ALA A 169 1.27 -11.55 12.95
N THR A 170 -0.03 -11.45 13.18
CA THR A 170 -0.97 -12.53 12.85
C THR A 170 -2.14 -12.06 11.99
N GLY A 171 -2.84 -12.98 11.34
CA GLY A 171 -4.12 -12.69 10.68
C GLY A 171 -4.03 -12.15 9.25
N PHE A 172 -2.83 -12.11 8.64
CA PHE A 172 -2.71 -11.72 7.24
C PHE A 172 -3.58 -12.63 6.35
N THR A 173 -4.27 -12.05 5.37
CA THR A 173 -5.02 -12.86 4.40
C THR A 173 -4.07 -13.57 3.46
N SER A 174 -3.07 -12.85 2.97
CA SER A 174 -1.95 -13.43 2.24
C SER A 174 -0.65 -12.68 2.48
N PHE A 175 0.43 -13.38 2.19
CA PHE A 175 1.79 -12.94 2.35
C PHE A 175 2.54 -13.21 1.04
N ASN A 176 3.31 -12.24 0.54
CA ASN A 176 4.14 -12.38 -0.66
C ASN A 176 5.57 -11.88 -0.42
N ASN A 177 6.52 -12.80 -0.35
CA ASN A 177 7.95 -12.49 -0.37
C ASN A 177 8.49 -12.47 -1.81
N ALA A 178 8.66 -11.28 -2.37
CA ALA A 178 9.23 -11.05 -3.69
C ALA A 178 10.75 -10.77 -3.61
N GLY A 179 11.47 -11.66 -2.91
CA GLY A 179 12.94 -11.62 -2.78
C GLY A 179 13.47 -10.80 -1.59
N GLY A 180 12.61 -10.46 -0.62
CA GLY A 180 13.02 -9.85 0.65
C GLY A 180 13.48 -10.90 1.68
N THR A 181 13.84 -10.44 2.87
CA THR A 181 14.26 -11.31 3.98
C THR A 181 13.24 -11.27 5.11
N ILE A 182 12.90 -12.44 5.68
CA ILE A 182 12.02 -12.53 6.85
C ILE A 182 12.77 -13.21 7.99
N ASN A 183 12.79 -12.53 9.13
CA ASN A 183 13.37 -13.03 10.38
C ASN A 183 12.26 -13.22 11.42
N VAL A 184 11.81 -14.46 11.58
CA VAL A 184 10.90 -14.88 12.65
C VAL A 184 11.74 -15.34 13.84
N GLY A 185 11.63 -14.66 14.99
CA GLY A 185 12.30 -15.06 16.23
C GLY A 185 11.70 -16.34 16.82
N GLU A 186 12.42 -17.00 17.73
CA GLU A 186 12.05 -18.32 18.27
C GLU A 186 10.66 -18.38 18.93
N GLU A 187 10.22 -17.28 19.55
CA GLU A 187 8.93 -17.18 20.25
C GLU A 187 7.85 -16.45 19.45
N ASN A 188 8.19 -15.96 18.25
CA ASN A 188 7.29 -15.14 17.45
C ASN A 188 6.53 -15.98 16.42
N MET A 189 5.29 -15.58 16.14
CA MET A 189 4.45 -16.19 15.11
C MET A 189 4.16 -15.18 14.00
N LEU A 190 4.43 -15.61 12.76
CA LEU A 190 3.88 -15.01 11.55
C LEU A 190 2.80 -15.93 11.00
N SER A 191 1.57 -15.45 10.88
CA SER A 191 0.47 -16.23 10.31
C SER A 191 -0.21 -15.52 9.15
N ALA A 192 -0.45 -16.28 8.08
CA ALA A 192 -1.19 -15.82 6.92
C ALA A 192 -2.07 -16.94 6.35
N GLY A 193 -3.21 -16.60 5.77
CA GLY A 193 -4.06 -17.58 5.07
C GLY A 193 -3.36 -18.21 3.87
N THR A 194 -2.46 -17.49 3.22
CA THR A 194 -1.66 -17.96 2.09
C THR A 194 -0.27 -17.32 2.09
N ILE A 195 0.77 -18.12 1.81
CA ILE A 195 2.16 -17.67 1.72
C ILE A 195 2.69 -17.95 0.31
N PHE A 196 3.01 -16.87 -0.41
CA PHE A 196 3.77 -16.90 -1.65
C PHE A 196 5.20 -16.48 -1.35
N ASN A 197 6.14 -17.31 -1.73
CA ASN A 197 7.55 -16.98 -1.62
C ASN A 197 8.23 -17.20 -2.96
N SER A 198 8.63 -16.11 -3.61
CA SER A 198 9.33 -16.12 -4.89
C SER A 198 10.76 -15.64 -4.71
N ALA A 199 11.57 -16.44 -4.03
CA ALA A 199 13.02 -16.29 -4.05
C ALA A 199 13.56 -16.91 -5.36
N GLY A 200 14.18 -16.09 -6.22
CA GLY A 200 14.95 -16.59 -7.37
C GLY A 200 14.17 -17.42 -8.42
N GLY A 201 12.87 -17.17 -8.60
CA GLY A 201 12.07 -17.81 -9.66
C GLY A 201 11.45 -19.17 -9.30
N ARG A 202 11.52 -19.62 -8.03
CA ARG A 202 10.79 -20.79 -7.54
C ARG A 202 9.78 -20.38 -6.47
N SER A 203 8.50 -20.69 -6.69
CA SER A 203 7.45 -20.52 -5.69
C SER A 203 7.43 -21.72 -4.75
N THR A 204 7.82 -21.54 -3.48
CA THR A 204 7.62 -22.57 -2.45
C THR A 204 6.38 -22.23 -1.63
N TRP A 205 5.43 -23.15 -1.60
CA TRP A 205 4.31 -23.09 -0.67
C TRP A 205 4.82 -23.51 0.71
N LEU A 206 4.94 -22.56 1.62
CA LEU A 206 5.20 -22.83 3.04
C LEU A 206 3.86 -23.03 3.77
N PRO A 207 3.83 -23.86 4.84
CA PRO A 207 2.64 -23.96 5.67
C PRO A 207 2.22 -22.59 6.21
N ALA A 208 0.92 -22.35 6.34
CA ALA A 208 0.26 -21.07 6.72
C ALA A 208 0.71 -20.44 8.06
N ARG A 209 1.65 -21.10 8.76
CA ARG A 209 2.22 -20.67 10.03
C ARG A 209 3.72 -20.93 10.00
N CYS A 210 4.50 -19.90 10.27
CA CYS A 210 5.91 -20.01 10.55
C CYS A 210 6.12 -19.69 12.03
N SER A 211 6.66 -20.64 12.78
CA SER A 211 6.96 -20.54 14.21
C SER A 211 8.37 -21.03 14.46
N GLY A 212 9.11 -20.38 15.36
CA GLY A 212 10.52 -20.67 15.62
C GLY A 212 11.46 -19.87 14.71
N ALA A 213 12.78 -19.94 14.99
CA ALA A 213 13.81 -19.31 14.18
C ALA A 213 13.79 -19.87 12.75
N GLN A 214 13.09 -19.18 11.85
CA GLN A 214 13.00 -19.52 10.43
C GLN A 214 13.35 -18.29 9.61
N ALA A 215 14.48 -18.36 8.91
CA ALA A 215 14.76 -17.47 7.81
C ALA A 215 13.94 -17.97 6.61
N ILE A 216 13.02 -17.13 6.13
CA ILE A 216 12.29 -17.39 4.88
C ILE A 216 13.00 -16.55 3.81
N PRO A 217 13.87 -17.17 2.98
CA PRO A 217 14.59 -16.47 1.91
C PRO A 217 13.65 -16.06 0.78
#